data_AF-A0A3M0KF90-F1
#
_entry.id   AF-A0A3M0KF90-F1
#
_cell.length_a   1.000
_cell.length_b   1.000
_cell.length_c   1.000
_cell.angle_alpha   90.00
_cell.angle_beta   90.00
_cell.angle_gamma   90.00
#
_symmetry.space_group_name_H-M   'P 1'
#
loop_
_entity.id
_entity.type
_entity.pdbx_description
1 polymer ?
#
loop_
_entity_poly.entity_id
_entity_poly.type
_entity_poly.pdbx_seq_one_letter_code
_entity_poly.pdbx_strand_id
1 'polypeptide(L)'
;MWAFGIAAVEAEGIKKLNSLPGLSENPSAVGLLKVEEQRVPVATSTVHRRQYWTNRDAVIPIHKMICELETQGVVSKTHSPFNSPIWPVRKSDGKWRLTVDYRALNE
;
A
#
# COMPACT_ATOMS: atom_id res chain seq x y z
N MET A 1 10.18 10.05 9.82
CA MET A 1 9.81 8.64 10.03
C MET A 1 8.65 8.36 9.08
N TRP A 2 8.86 7.60 8.00
CA TRP A 2 7.86 7.45 6.93
C TRP A 2 6.90 6.31 7.24
N ALA A 3 5.61 6.58 7.11
CA ALA A 3 4.49 5.64 7.22
C ALA A 3 3.88 5.46 5.83
N PHE A 4 3.62 4.22 5.43
CA PHE A 4 2.87 3.95 4.20
C PHE A 4 1.40 3.75 4.61
N GLY A 5 0.59 4.81 4.49
CA GLY A 5 -0.86 4.72 4.63
C GLY A 5 -1.56 4.76 3.27
N ILE A 6 -2.72 4.13 3.14
CA ILE A 6 -3.67 4.49 2.09
C ILE A 6 -4.26 5.85 2.50
N ALA A 7 -4.11 6.87 1.66
CA ALA A 7 -4.64 8.20 1.94
C ALA A 7 -6.17 8.20 1.82
N ALA A 8 -6.86 8.56 2.90
CA ALA A 8 -8.19 9.13 2.80
C ALA A 8 -8.02 10.61 2.43
N VAL A 9 -8.60 11.04 1.30
CA VAL A 9 -8.79 12.45 0.98
C VAL A 9 -10.28 12.71 0.87
N GLU A 10 -10.81 13.55 1.76
CA GLU A 10 -12.10 14.20 1.56
C GLU A 10 -11.95 15.33 0.53
N ALA A 11 -13.05 15.58 -0.16
CA ALA A 11 -13.08 16.08 -1.52
C ALA A 11 -12.97 17.60 -1.63
N GLU A 12 -12.13 18.06 -2.55
CA GLU A 12 -12.45 19.18 -3.45
C GLU A 12 -11.84 18.91 -4.83
N GLY A 13 -12.70 18.69 -5.84
CA GLY A 13 -12.33 18.62 -7.25
C GLY A 13 -12.12 17.21 -7.79
N ILE A 14 -13.15 16.69 -8.45
CA ILE A 14 -13.07 15.47 -9.28
C ILE A 14 -12.07 15.71 -10.41
N LYS A 15 -10.82 15.29 -10.22
CA LYS A 15 -9.86 15.14 -11.32
C LYS A 15 -9.94 13.70 -11.79
N LYS A 16 -10.54 13.55 -12.98
CA LYS A 16 -10.59 12.33 -13.78
C LYS A 16 -9.21 11.66 -13.76
N LEU A 17 -9.10 10.46 -13.19
CA LEU A 17 -7.86 9.70 -12.98
C LEU A 17 -7.08 9.32 -14.26
N ASN A 18 -7.54 9.78 -15.43
CA ASN A 18 -7.03 9.40 -16.75
C ASN A 18 -5.91 10.31 -17.27
N SER A 19 -5.30 11.16 -16.44
CA SER A 19 -4.28 12.13 -16.89
C SER A 19 -2.96 12.07 -16.11
N LEU A 20 -2.62 10.94 -15.48
CA LEU A 20 -1.30 10.76 -14.85
C LEU A 20 -0.31 10.19 -15.88
N PRO A 21 0.74 10.93 -16.30
CA PRO A 21 1.76 10.41 -17.18
C PRO A 21 2.70 9.51 -16.34
N GLY A 22 2.71 8.21 -16.64
CA GLY A 22 3.54 7.24 -15.94
C GLY A 22 2.88 5.88 -15.67
N LEU A 23 1.57 5.74 -15.93
CA LEU A 23 0.93 4.42 -15.90
C LEU A 23 1.48 3.58 -17.06
N SER A 24 2.06 2.42 -16.73
CA SER A 24 2.54 1.42 -17.68
C SER A 24 1.50 1.11 -18.77
N GLU A 25 1.93 1.05 -20.03
CA GLU A 25 1.10 0.79 -21.22
C GLU A 25 0.46 -0.62 -21.25
N ASN A 26 0.70 -1.47 -20.25
CA ASN A 26 0.07 -2.78 -20.10
C ASN A 26 -1.01 -2.76 -19.00
N PRO A 27 -2.25 -2.31 -19.29
CA PRO A 27 -3.37 -2.33 -18.33
C PRO A 27 -3.84 -3.75 -17.94
N SER A 28 -3.23 -4.81 -18.50
CA SER A 28 -3.66 -6.21 -18.34
C SER A 28 -2.93 -6.99 -17.23
N ALA A 29 -1.87 -6.46 -16.60
CA ALA A 29 -1.12 -7.21 -15.58
C ALA A 29 -1.69 -7.07 -14.16
N VAL A 30 -2.31 -5.93 -13.86
CA VAL A 30 -3.00 -5.65 -12.59
C VAL A 30 -4.44 -5.36 -12.98
N GLY A 31 -5.36 -6.28 -12.70
CA GLY A 31 -6.76 -6.15 -13.12
C GLY A 31 -7.40 -4.90 -12.55
N LEU A 32 -7.44 -3.81 -13.33
CA LEU A 32 -8.08 -2.57 -12.94
C LEU A 32 -9.55 -2.60 -13.37
N LEU A 33 -10.45 -2.77 -12.41
CA LEU A 33 -11.88 -2.61 -12.65
C LEU A 33 -12.24 -1.12 -12.58
N LYS A 34 -12.89 -0.60 -13.61
CA LYS A 34 -13.43 0.77 -13.63
C LYS A 34 -14.71 0.82 -12.78
N VAL A 35 -14.55 1.00 -11.47
CA VAL A 35 -15.63 1.20 -10.50
C VAL A 35 -15.45 2.55 -9.80
N GLU A 36 -16.52 3.11 -9.24
CA GLU A 36 -16.43 4.30 -8.39
C GLU A 36 -15.49 4.04 -7.20
N GLU A 37 -14.79 5.08 -6.77
CA GLU A 37 -13.85 4.99 -5.66
C GLU A 37 -14.58 4.57 -4.37
N GLN A 38 -14.13 3.46 -3.78
CA GLN A 38 -14.72 2.94 -2.56
C GLN A 38 -14.19 3.70 -1.34
N ARG A 39 -15.09 4.40 -0.64
CA ARG A 39 -14.80 4.98 0.67
C ARG A 39 -15.03 3.95 1.78
N VAL A 40 -13.97 3.60 2.50
CA VAL A 40 -14.08 2.74 3.69
C VAL A 40 -14.40 3.62 4.90
N PRO A 41 -15.39 3.26 5.74
CA PRO A 41 -15.66 3.99 6.99
C PRO A 41 -14.40 4.06 7.85
N VAL A 42 -14.06 5.25 8.32
CA VAL A 42 -12.86 5.46 9.14
C VAL A 42 -13.04 4.77 10.50
N ALA A 43 -12.04 3.98 10.90
CA ALA A 43 -12.02 3.33 12.20
C ALA A 43 -12.13 4.37 13.34
N THR A 44 -12.89 4.07 14.38
CA THR A 44 -13.12 4.98 15.52
C THR A 44 -11.86 5.21 16.36
N SER A 45 -10.87 4.31 16.26
CA SER A 45 -9.60 4.41 16.98
C SER A 45 -8.41 4.54 16.01
N THR A 46 -7.50 5.48 16.31
CA THR A 46 -6.28 5.67 15.52
C THR A 46 -5.29 4.55 15.83
N VAL A 47 -4.99 3.71 14.84
CA VAL A 47 -3.99 2.65 14.96
C VAL A 47 -2.66 3.14 14.39
N HIS A 48 -1.71 3.47 15.27
CA HIS A 48 -0.36 3.83 14.89
C HIS A 48 0.66 2.84 15.48
N ARG A 49 1.01 1.81 14.71
CA ARG A 49 1.96 0.77 15.13
C ARG A 49 3.31 1.00 14.47
N ARG A 50 4.39 0.90 15.24
CA ARG A 50 5.75 1.01 14.70
C ARG A 50 6.06 -0.20 13.81
N GLN A 51 6.78 0.05 12.71
CA GLN A 51 7.31 -1.01 11.85
C GLN A 51 8.20 -1.98 12.66
N TYR A 52 7.96 -3.28 12.48
CA TYR A 52 8.77 -4.32 13.09
C TYR A 52 10.21 -4.31 12.58
N TRP A 53 11.10 -4.91 13.37
CA TRP A 53 12.44 -5.20 12.89
C TRP A 53 12.36 -6.23 11.76
N THR A 54 12.82 -5.82 10.57
CA THR A 54 12.78 -6.67 9.38
C THR A 54 14.07 -7.47 9.25
N ASN A 55 13.96 -8.75 8.92
CA ASN A 55 15.11 -9.60 8.58
C ASN A 55 15.88 -8.99 7.41
N ARG A 56 17.22 -8.93 7.51
CA ARG A 56 18.11 -8.37 6.47
C ARG A 56 17.88 -9.01 5.10
N ASP A 57 17.63 -10.31 5.05
CA ASP A 57 17.40 -11.06 3.81
C ASP A 57 16.06 -10.70 3.14
N ALA A 58 15.11 -10.14 3.92
CA ALA A 58 13.82 -9.70 3.42
C ALA A 58 13.85 -8.24 2.94
N VAL A 59 14.78 -7.40 3.43
CA VAL A 59 14.77 -5.95 3.15
C VAL A 59 14.86 -5.66 1.65
N ILE A 60 15.85 -6.26 0.97
CA ILE A 60 16.09 -6.03 -0.46
C ILE A 60 14.90 -6.46 -1.32
N PRO A 61 14.40 -7.71 -1.25
CA PRO A 61 13.29 -8.14 -2.10
C PRO A 61 12.00 -7.38 -1.78
N ILE A 62 11.73 -7.05 -0.51
CA ILE A 62 10.53 -6.29 -0.14
C ILE A 62 10.60 -4.86 -0.67
N HIS A 63 11.75 -4.19 -0.57
CA HIS A 63 11.91 -2.84 -1.11
C HIS A 63 11.75 -2.82 -2.64
N LYS A 64 12.24 -3.85 -3.33
CA LYS A 64 12.02 -4.01 -4.77
C LYS A 64 10.53 -4.11 -5.11
N MET A 65 9.78 -4.95 -4.39
CA MET A 65 8.33 -5.09 -4.59
C MET A 65 7.57 -3.78 -4.33
N ILE A 66 7.92 -3.03 -3.28
CA ILE A 66 7.29 -1.74 -2.99
C ILE A 66 7.55 -0.74 -4.12
N CYS A 67 8.77 -0.70 -4.67
CA CYS A 67 9.12 0.17 -5.80
C CYS A 67 8.35 -0.20 -7.09
N GLU A 68 8.18 -1.50 -7.36
CA GLU A 68 7.37 -1.98 -8.49
C GLU A 68 5.89 -1.57 -8.33
N LEU A 69 5.33 -1.69 -7.13
CA LEU A 69 3.95 -1.26 -6.83
C LEU A 69 3.78 0.27 -6.90
N GLU A 70 4.79 1.03 -6.47
CA GLU A 70 4.82 2.49 -6.60
C GLU A 70 4.83 2.91 -8.08
N THR A 71 5.67 2.25 -8.90
CA THR A 71 5.75 2.50 -10.34
C THR A 71 4.45 2.15 -11.06
N GLN A 72 3.74 1.11 -10.62
CA GLN A 72 2.43 0.72 -11.15
C GLN A 72 1.28 1.61 -10.67
N GLY A 73 1.52 2.52 -9.71
CA GLY A 73 0.48 3.36 -9.11
C GLY A 73 -0.45 2.63 -8.14
N VAL A 74 -0.09 1.42 -7.72
CA VAL A 74 -0.87 0.64 -6.73
C VAL A 74 -0.65 1.18 -5.31
N VAL A 75 0.55 1.69 -5.03
CA VAL A 75 0.92 2.29 -3.75
C VAL A 75 1.45 3.70 -4.00
N SER A 76 1.16 4.63 -3.09
CA SER A 76 1.69 5.99 -3.10
C SER A 76 2.30 6.35 -1.73
N LYS A 77 3.23 7.31 -1.73
CA LYS A 77 3.77 7.88 -0.49
C LYS A 77 2.72 8.79 0.14
N THR A 78 2.44 8.60 1.42
CA THR A 78 1.44 9.38 2.16
C THR A 78 1.93 9.76 3.55
N HIS A 79 1.31 10.75 4.17
CA HIS A 79 1.54 11.12 5.56
C HIS A 79 0.27 10.85 6.36
N SER A 80 0.04 9.57 6.69
CA SER A 80 -1.18 9.11 7.38
C SER A 80 -0.98 9.06 8.89
N PRO A 81 -2.00 9.44 9.70
CA PRO A 81 -1.99 9.18 11.13
C PRO A 81 -2.07 7.67 11.44
N PHE A 82 -2.60 6.86 10.52
CA PHE A 82 -2.67 5.40 10.62
C PHE A 82 -1.39 4.77 10.10
N ASN A 83 -0.83 3.82 10.85
CA ASN A 83 0.30 3.02 10.39
C ASN A 83 0.13 1.56 10.82
N SER A 84 0.05 0.67 9.82
CA SER A 84 0.06 -0.78 10.01
C SER A 84 1.43 -1.31 9.58
N PRO A 85 2.09 -2.16 10.40
CA PRO A 85 3.44 -2.60 10.09
C PRO A 85 3.42 -3.65 8.98
N ILE A 86 4.46 -3.61 8.15
CA ILE A 86 4.74 -4.64 7.17
C ILE A 86 5.30 -5.87 7.89
N TRP A 87 4.83 -7.04 7.48
CA TRP A 87 5.26 -8.35 7.95
C TRP A 87 5.75 -9.20 6.78
N PRO A 88 7.05 -9.21 6.46
CA PRO A 88 7.56 -10.05 5.38
C PRO A 88 7.47 -11.53 5.72
N VAL A 89 6.79 -12.31 4.88
CA VAL A 89 6.63 -13.76 5.07
C VAL A 89 7.47 -14.50 4.05
N ARG A 90 8.30 -15.44 4.52
CA ARG A 90 9.04 -16.35 3.65
C ARG A 90 8.14 -17.52 3.25
N LYS A 91 8.06 -17.79 1.95
CA LYS A 91 7.36 -18.96 1.40
C LYS A 91 8.26 -20.21 1.39
N SER A 92 7.65 -21.37 1.17
CA SER A 92 8.34 -22.64 0.95
C SER A 92 9.27 -22.64 -0.27
N ASP A 93 8.94 -21.86 -1.30
CA ASP A 93 9.78 -21.65 -2.50
C ASP A 93 11.00 -20.76 -2.25
N GLY A 94 11.19 -20.28 -1.02
CA GLY A 94 12.28 -19.38 -0.62
C GLY A 94 12.06 -17.91 -0.98
N LYS A 95 10.98 -17.56 -1.68
CA LYS A 95 10.65 -16.16 -2.01
C LYS A 95 10.00 -15.46 -0.83
N TRP A 96 10.15 -14.14 -0.79
CA TRP A 96 9.49 -13.28 0.18
C TRP A 96 8.13 -12.80 -0.36
N ARG A 97 7.15 -12.66 0.54
CA ARG A 97 5.88 -11.98 0.30
C ARG A 97 5.82 -10.73 1.17
N LEU A 98 5.46 -9.61 0.54
CA LEU A 98 5.02 -8.41 1.23
C LEU A 98 3.63 -8.69 1.82
N THR A 99 3.51 -8.69 3.15
CA THR A 99 2.21 -8.73 3.83
C THR A 99 2.12 -7.60 4.85
N VAL A 100 0.92 -7.17 5.18
CA VAL A 100 0.65 -6.06 6.12
C VAL A 100 -0.19 -6.61 7.26
N ASP A 101 0.15 -6.25 8.49
CA ASP A 101 -0.60 -6.67 9.67
C ASP A 101 -1.73 -5.67 9.98
N TYR A 102 -2.94 -6.00 9.54
CA TYR A 102 -4.15 -5.21 9.78
C TYR A 102 -4.91 -5.59 11.05
N ARG A 103 -4.37 -6.48 11.90
CA ARG A 103 -5.13 -7.02 13.04
C ARG A 103 -5.67 -5.94 13.96
N ALA A 104 -4.87 -4.93 14.28
CA ALA A 104 -5.29 -3.83 15.14
C ALA A 104 -6.29 -2.87 14.48
N LEU A 105 -6.41 -2.87 13.14
CA LEU A 105 -7.35 -2.04 12.40
C LEU A 105 -8.72 -2.73 12.20
N ASN A 106 -8.75 -4.06 12.27
CA ASN A 106 -9.95 -4.87 12.12
C ASN A 106 -10.57 -5.32 13.45
N GLU A 107 -10.04 -4.86 14.59
CA GLU A 107 -10.70 -4.99 15.89
C GLU A 107 -11.98 -4.14 15.92
#